data_AF-A0A7C1FTQ8-F1
#
_entry.id   AF-A0A7C1FTQ8-F1
#
_cell.length_a   1.000
_cell.length_b   1.000
_cell.length_c   1.000
_cell.angle_alpha   90.00
_cell.angle_beta   90.00
_cell.angle_gamma   90.00
#
_symmetry.space_group_name_H-M   'P 1'
#
loop_
_entity.id
_entity.type
_entity.pdbx_description
1 polymer ?
#
loop_
_entity_poly.entity_id
_entity_poly.type
_entity_poly.pdbx_seq_one_letter_code
_entity_poly.pdbx_strand_id
1 'polypeptide(L)'
;MTTHVFTPTRYYNVLTAAPAVLTVAPGDTIETITVDAHGLDAQRNQVTPPGNPMTGPFFVTGAEPGDALVVHLEAITPNRTYGWSNAMLAPNVVDPDFVPELPWPPKGERRRSYWEVNVA
;
A
#
# COMPACT_ATOMS: atom_id res chain seq x y z
N MET A 1 17.60 -14.89 14.30
CA MET A 1 16.35 -14.25 13.88
C MET A 1 16.37 -12.86 14.45
N THR A 2 16.53 -11.87 13.57
CA THR A 2 16.63 -10.46 13.94
C THR A 2 15.32 -9.78 13.59
N THR A 3 14.84 -8.90 14.46
CA THR A 3 13.74 -7.98 14.15
C THR A 3 14.31 -6.65 13.68
N HIS A 4 13.94 -6.23 12.47
CA HIS A 4 14.34 -4.96 11.88
C HIS A 4 13.19 -3.96 12.00
N VAL A 5 13.42 -2.83 12.66
CA VAL A 5 12.49 -1.69 12.65
C VAL A 5 12.91 -0.75 11.54
N PHE A 6 12.11 -0.67 10.47
CA PHE A 6 12.44 0.05 9.25
C PHE A 6 11.43 1.17 8.97
N THR A 7 11.93 2.41 8.88
CA THR A 7 11.13 3.57 8.44
C THR A 7 11.51 3.93 7.01
N PRO A 8 10.57 3.95 6.05
CA PRO A 8 10.89 4.21 4.65
C PRO A 8 11.21 5.70 4.43
N THR A 9 12.35 5.98 3.80
CA THR A 9 12.73 7.34 3.35
C THR A 9 12.50 7.55 1.86
N ARG A 10 12.18 6.48 1.13
CA ARG A 10 11.89 6.47 -0.30
C ARG A 10 10.84 5.42 -0.60
N TYR A 11 10.03 5.71 -1.61
CA TYR A 11 9.03 4.79 -2.14
C TYR A 11 9.20 4.62 -3.65
N TYR A 12 8.73 3.50 -4.17
CA TYR A 12 8.68 3.22 -5.61
C TYR A 12 7.26 2.88 -6.04
N ASN A 13 6.80 3.43 -7.16
CA ASN A 13 5.51 3.11 -7.78
C ASN A 13 5.65 2.10 -8.94
N VAL A 14 6.85 1.54 -9.11
CA VAL A 14 7.18 0.59 -10.17
C VAL A 14 7.89 -0.63 -9.57
N LEU A 15 7.52 -1.81 -10.05
CA LEU A 15 8.23 -3.06 -9.73
C LEU A 15 9.40 -3.20 -10.69
N THR A 16 10.59 -2.81 -10.22
CA THR A 16 11.83 -2.83 -11.02
C THR A 16 13.03 -3.10 -10.12
N ALA A 17 14.16 -3.44 -10.72
CA ALA A 17 15.44 -3.47 -10.03
C ALA A 17 15.77 -2.06 -9.52
N ALA A 18 15.88 -1.91 -8.21
CA ALA A 18 16.26 -0.68 -7.53
C ALA A 18 17.20 -1.01 -6.37
N PRO A 19 18.02 -0.04 -5.90
CA PRO A 19 18.86 -0.23 -4.73
C PRO A 19 18.03 -0.71 -3.54
N ALA A 20 18.50 -1.77 -2.87
CA ALA A 20 17.86 -2.28 -1.68
C ALA A 20 17.88 -1.23 -0.56
N VAL A 21 16.75 -1.07 0.12
CA VAL A 21 16.64 -0.14 1.26
C VAL A 21 16.97 -0.82 2.60
N LEU A 22 16.93 -2.15 2.62
CA LEU A 22 17.32 -3.00 3.74
C LEU A 22 17.73 -4.38 3.19
N THR A 23 18.75 -4.99 3.80
CA THR A 23 19.14 -6.39 3.56
C THR A 23 18.75 -7.22 4.78
N VAL A 24 18.05 -8.33 4.54
CA VAL A 24 17.57 -9.26 5.58
C VAL A 24 18.03 -10.68 5.30
N ALA A 25 18.09 -11.51 6.33
CA ALA A 25 18.30 -12.95 6.19
C ALA A 25 16.95 -13.71 6.21
N PRO A 26 16.87 -14.91 5.62
CA PRO A 26 15.71 -15.78 5.79
C PRO A 26 15.37 -15.99 7.27
N GLY A 27 14.09 -15.80 7.62
CA GLY A 27 13.59 -15.93 8.99
C GLY A 27 13.66 -14.65 9.82
N ASP A 28 14.23 -13.54 9.32
CA ASP A 28 14.13 -12.24 9.99
C ASP A 28 12.71 -11.66 9.91
N THR A 29 12.35 -10.82 10.90
CA THR A 29 11.08 -10.07 10.94
C THR A 29 11.34 -8.61 10.58
N ILE A 30 10.45 -8.00 9.79
CA ILE A 30 10.48 -6.56 9.48
C ILE A 30 9.24 -5.90 10.06
N GLU A 31 9.45 -4.95 10.97
CA GLU A 31 8.44 -4.01 11.42
C GLU A 31 8.59 -2.71 10.63
N THR A 32 7.55 -2.31 9.90
CA THR A 32 7.59 -1.13 9.05
C THR A 32 6.23 -0.46 8.90
N ILE A 33 6.21 0.70 8.26
CA ILE A 33 5.01 1.46 7.95
C ILE A 33 4.83 1.56 6.44
N THR A 34 3.58 1.66 6.00
CA THR A 34 3.24 1.95 4.61
C THR A 34 2.53 3.30 4.50
N VAL A 35 2.71 3.98 3.38
CA VAL A 35 1.82 5.07 2.95
C VAL A 35 0.57 4.48 2.28
N ASP A 36 -0.47 5.28 2.12
CA ASP A 36 -1.63 4.84 1.36
C ASP A 36 -1.43 4.93 -0.16
N ALA A 37 -2.43 4.46 -0.93
CA ALA A 37 -2.37 4.48 -2.39
C ALA A 37 -2.32 5.89 -3.01
N HIS A 38 -2.61 6.94 -2.23
CA HIS A 38 -2.39 8.33 -2.63
C HIS A 38 -0.98 8.82 -2.32
N GLY A 39 -0.17 8.08 -1.56
CA GLY A 39 1.15 8.49 -1.11
C GLY A 39 1.12 9.40 0.11
N LEU A 40 0.05 9.32 0.92
CA LEU A 40 -0.08 10.03 2.18
C LEU A 40 0.42 9.18 3.35
N ASP A 41 1.20 9.79 4.23
CA ASP A 41 1.65 9.19 5.49
C ASP A 41 0.53 9.14 6.57
N ALA A 42 0.89 8.74 7.80
CA ALA A 42 -0.04 8.66 8.93
C ALA A 42 -0.60 10.04 9.33
N GLN A 43 0.17 11.11 9.14
CA GLN A 43 -0.16 12.49 9.45
C GLN A 43 -0.83 13.24 8.29
N ARG A 44 -1.13 12.55 7.18
CA ARG A 44 -1.72 13.10 5.94
C ARG A 44 -0.77 13.99 5.13
N ASN A 45 0.54 13.89 5.34
CA ASN A 45 1.50 14.57 4.48
C ASN A 45 1.70 13.77 3.18
N GLN A 46 1.80 14.48 2.06
CA GLN A 46 2.15 13.91 0.77
C GLN A 46 3.66 13.65 0.73
N VAL A 47 4.08 12.40 0.91
CA VAL A 47 5.50 12.01 0.98
C VAL A 47 6.00 11.30 -0.27
N THR A 48 5.10 10.88 -1.15
CA THR A 48 5.42 10.23 -2.43
C THR A 48 4.26 10.36 -3.42
N PRO A 49 4.45 10.29 -4.75
CA PRO A 49 3.33 10.34 -5.71
C PRO A 49 2.30 9.21 -5.51
N PRO A 50 1.03 9.41 -5.90
CA PRO A 50 0.00 8.38 -5.84
C PRO A 50 0.29 7.23 -6.82
N GLY A 51 -0.44 6.12 -6.66
CA GLY A 51 -0.30 4.93 -7.50
C GLY A 51 0.42 3.81 -6.78
N ASN A 52 -0.10 3.43 -5.61
CA ASN A 52 0.37 2.30 -4.79
C ASN A 52 1.89 2.31 -4.51
N PRO A 53 2.39 3.31 -3.76
CA PRO A 53 3.81 3.40 -3.44
C PRO A 53 4.26 2.25 -2.54
N MET A 54 5.42 1.66 -2.84
CA MET A 54 5.95 0.47 -2.16
C MET A 54 7.12 0.82 -1.24
N THR A 55 7.18 0.15 -0.09
CA THR A 55 8.11 0.38 1.04
C THR A 55 9.49 -0.29 0.88
N GLY A 56 9.68 -1.10 -0.17
CA GLY A 56 10.94 -1.76 -0.49
C GLY A 56 11.77 -1.05 -1.58
N PRO A 57 12.63 -1.78 -2.31
CA PRO A 57 12.83 -3.23 -2.23
C PRO A 57 13.71 -3.66 -1.05
N PHE A 58 13.36 -4.78 -0.42
CA PHE A 58 14.22 -5.45 0.56
C PHE A 58 15.02 -6.55 -0.15
N PHE A 59 16.32 -6.63 0.14
CA PHE A 59 17.18 -7.69 -0.37
C PHE A 59 17.20 -8.87 0.60
N VAL A 60 16.87 -10.06 0.12
CA VAL A 60 16.90 -11.28 0.93
C VAL A 60 18.19 -12.04 0.62
N THR A 61 19.03 -12.20 1.63
CA THR A 61 20.34 -12.86 1.49
C THR A 61 20.16 -14.30 0.99
N GLY A 62 20.82 -14.62 -0.12
CA GLY A 62 20.83 -15.97 -0.69
C GLY A 62 19.64 -16.32 -1.58
N ALA A 63 18.69 -15.41 -1.80
CA ALA A 63 17.60 -15.65 -2.75
C ALA A 63 18.08 -15.56 -4.20
N GLU A 64 17.76 -16.56 -5.02
CA GLU A 64 18.16 -16.67 -6.42
C GLU A 64 16.95 -16.90 -7.36
N PRO A 65 17.09 -16.65 -8.69
CA PRO A 65 16.03 -16.97 -9.64
C PRO A 65 15.63 -18.45 -9.60
N GLY A 66 14.33 -18.70 -9.37
CA GLY A 66 13.78 -20.05 -9.19
C GLY A 66 13.33 -20.31 -7.75
N ASP A 67 13.81 -19.53 -6.79
CA ASP A 67 13.36 -19.60 -5.40
C ASP A 67 11.97 -18.98 -5.21
N ALA A 68 11.34 -19.33 -4.08
CA ALA A 68 10.12 -18.69 -3.60
C ALA A 68 10.38 -17.97 -2.27
N LEU A 69 9.93 -16.72 -2.17
CA LEU A 69 9.90 -15.99 -0.91
C LEU A 69 8.60 -16.31 -0.17
N VAL A 70 8.70 -16.86 1.04
CA VAL A 70 7.55 -17.03 1.93
C VAL A 70 7.47 -15.83 2.86
N VAL A 71 6.42 -15.03 2.72
CA VAL A 71 6.17 -13.84 3.54
C VAL A 71 5.03 -14.13 4.49
N HIS A 72 5.32 -14.16 5.79
CA HIS A 72 4.30 -14.27 6.84
C HIS A 72 3.95 -12.87 7.35
N LEU A 73 2.67 -12.51 7.29
CA LEU A 73 2.17 -11.26 7.86
C LEU A 73 1.77 -11.53 9.31
N GLU A 74 2.62 -11.11 10.26
CA GLU A 74 2.36 -11.29 11.69
C GLU A 74 1.23 -10.38 12.18
N ALA A 75 1.27 -9.11 11.79
CA ALA A 75 0.25 -8.12 12.10
C ALA A 75 0.14 -7.08 10.98
N ILE A 76 -1.08 -6.57 10.77
CA ILE A 76 -1.36 -5.39 9.96
C ILE A 76 -2.31 -4.53 10.76
N THR A 77 -1.84 -3.39 11.22
CA THR A 77 -2.63 -2.46 12.04
C THR A 77 -2.70 -1.09 11.36
N PRO A 78 -3.84 -0.39 11.43
CA PRO A 78 -3.90 0.98 10.96
C PRO A 78 -3.01 1.87 11.82
N ASN A 79 -2.15 2.68 11.19
CA ASN A 79 -1.27 3.63 11.88
C ASN A 79 -1.91 5.03 12.02
N ARG A 80 -3.20 5.15 11.72
CA ARG A 80 -3.97 6.41 11.73
C ARG A 80 -5.47 6.14 11.82
N THR A 81 -6.23 7.15 12.22
CA THR A 81 -7.67 7.06 12.52
C THR A 81 -8.58 7.30 11.31
N TYR A 82 -8.07 7.22 10.08
CA TYR A 82 -8.91 7.44 8.90
C TYR A 82 -8.53 6.56 7.70
N GLY A 83 -9.54 6.24 6.89
CA GLY A 83 -9.39 5.62 5.58
C GLY A 83 -10.16 6.38 4.49
N TRP A 84 -10.02 5.91 3.24
CA TRP A 84 -10.70 6.50 2.09
C TRP A 84 -10.98 5.48 0.99
N SER A 85 -12.05 5.71 0.21
CA SER A 85 -12.41 4.96 -1.00
C SER A 85 -12.92 5.90 -2.06
N ASN A 86 -13.08 5.39 -3.28
CA ASN A 86 -14.02 6.00 -4.21
C ASN A 86 -15.44 5.82 -3.68
N ALA A 87 -16.28 6.84 -3.85
CA ALA A 87 -17.68 6.83 -3.41
C ALA A 87 -18.61 6.02 -4.32
N MET A 88 -18.11 5.63 -5.50
CA MET A 88 -18.88 4.93 -6.54
C MET A 88 -18.36 3.49 -6.68
N LEU A 89 -19.28 2.55 -6.88
CA LEU A 89 -18.95 1.17 -7.25
C LEU A 89 -18.29 1.13 -8.63
N ALA A 90 -17.44 0.13 -8.85
CA ALA A 90 -16.86 -0.10 -10.17
C ALA A 90 -17.94 -0.60 -11.14
N PRO A 91 -17.99 -0.13 -12.41
CA PRO A 91 -19.04 -0.55 -13.34
C PRO A 91 -19.11 -2.06 -13.59
N ASN A 92 -17.98 -2.75 -13.45
CA ASN A 92 -17.88 -4.20 -13.67
C ASN A 92 -18.32 -5.04 -12.45
N VAL A 93 -18.81 -4.42 -11.37
CA VAL A 93 -19.33 -5.15 -10.19
C VAL A 93 -20.85 -5.00 -10.02
N VAL A 94 -21.53 -4.36 -10.98
CA VAL A 94 -22.99 -4.20 -11.00
C VAL A 94 -23.54 -4.75 -12.32
N ASP A 95 -24.85 -5.00 -12.37
CA ASP A 95 -25.51 -5.40 -13.61
C ASP A 95 -25.35 -4.31 -14.68
N PRO A 96 -25.13 -4.67 -15.96
CA PRO A 96 -24.95 -3.70 -17.04
C PRO A 96 -26.06 -2.66 -17.14
N ASP A 97 -27.30 -3.06 -16.88
CA ASP A 97 -28.48 -2.18 -16.93
C ASP A 97 -28.49 -1.13 -15.80
N PHE A 98 -27.79 -1.40 -14.69
CA PHE A 98 -27.66 -0.45 -13.56
C PHE A 98 -26.52 0.56 -13.74
N VAL A 99 -25.57 0.29 -14.64
CA VAL A 99 -24.41 1.17 -14.89
C VAL A 99 -24.81 2.62 -15.22
N PRO A 100 -25.84 2.91 -16.03
CA PRO A 100 -26.29 4.29 -16.28
C PRO A 100 -26.83 5.02 -15.05
N GLU A 101 -27.30 4.30 -14.03
CA GLU A 101 -27.89 4.84 -12.79
C GLU A 101 -26.85 5.14 -11.71
N LEU A 102 -25.59 4.70 -11.90
CA LEU A 102 -24.52 4.99 -10.96
C LEU A 102 -24.33 6.50 -10.76
N PRO A 103 -23.91 6.96 -9.57
CA PRO A 103 -23.71 8.37 -9.26
C PRO A 103 -22.42 8.92 -9.91
N TRP A 104 -22.40 8.96 -11.24
CA TRP A 104 -21.25 9.39 -12.04
C TRP A 104 -20.80 10.80 -11.64
N PRO A 105 -19.52 10.99 -11.28
CA PRO A 105 -18.98 12.32 -11.07
C PRO A 105 -18.88 13.08 -12.41
N PRO A 106 -18.74 14.41 -12.38
CA PRO A 106 -18.39 15.17 -13.57
C PRO A 106 -17.15 14.58 -14.26
N LYS A 107 -17.08 14.73 -15.58
CA LYS A 107 -15.99 14.17 -16.38
C LYS A 107 -14.64 14.68 -15.86
N GLY A 108 -13.77 13.75 -15.47
CA GLY A 108 -12.43 14.05 -14.93
C GLY A 108 -12.37 14.16 -13.40
N GLU A 109 -13.51 14.13 -12.71
CA GLU A 109 -13.57 14.16 -11.25
C GLU A 109 -13.69 12.76 -10.65
N ARG A 110 -13.25 12.62 -9.40
CA ARG A 110 -13.47 11.42 -8.58
C ARG A 110 -14.09 11.85 -7.25
N ARG A 111 -15.25 11.29 -6.91
CA ARG A 111 -15.84 11.45 -5.58
C ARG A 111 -15.20 10.45 -4.63
N ARG A 112 -14.75 10.96 -3.48
CA ARG A 112 -14.12 10.15 -2.43
C ARG A 112 -15.01 10.15 -1.20
N SER A 113 -15.00 9.02 -0.52
CA SER A 113 -15.55 8.88 0.82
C SER A 113 -14.40 8.74 1.80
N TYR A 114 -14.53 9.35 2.97
CA TYR A 114 -13.60 9.21 4.09
C TYR A 114 -14.35 8.62 5.27
N TRP A 115 -13.68 7.77 6.04
CA TRP A 115 -14.25 7.15 7.24
C TRP A 115 -13.24 7.17 8.37
N GLU A 116 -13.77 7.10 9.58
CA GLU A 116 -12.98 6.94 10.80
C GLU A 116 -12.61 5.46 10.98
N VAL A 117 -11.40 5.23 11.47
CA VAL A 117 -10.87 3.91 11.78
C VAL A 117 -10.50 3.90 13.25
N ASN A 118 -11.07 2.96 14.00
CA ASN A 118 -10.66 2.73 15.37
C ASN A 118 -9.27 2.10 15.38
N VAL A 119 -8.30 2.84 15.91
CA VAL A 119 -6.97 2.30 16.23
C VAL A 119 -7.03 1.79 17.67
N ALA A 120 -6.73 0.51 17.86
CA ALA A 120 -6.67 -0.14 19.17
C ALA A 120 -5.30 0.06 19.82
#